data_AF-A0A8X7SJC5-F1
#
_entry.id   AF-A0A8X7SJC5-F1
#
_cell.length_a   1.000
_cell.length_b   1.000
_cell.length_c   1.000
_cell.angle_alpha   90.00
_cell.angle_beta   90.00
_cell.angle_gamma   90.00
#
_symmetry.space_group_name_H-M   'P 1'
#
loop_
_entity.id
_entity.type
_entity.pdbx_description
1 polymer ?
#
loop_
_entity_poly.entity_id
_entity_poly.type
_entity_poly.pdbx_seq_one_letter_code
_entity_poly.pdbx_strand_id
1 'polypeptide(L)'
;MVSYINVHAILNARRRVAQASESTQGPRVIIVGPEDSGKRTLTKMLINWAAKEAWKPTFVDLDVSQGSVSIPGSVAATPIETPLDPVEGFPLDMPLVCYYGHTKPGTNVALYKATTNLDVVELQKSGGVVAKNSEFRKLARSCRIREYFYGPSKELSPYAYTCSFGDVKVFRIGGGPQAPRSALPIGSDPVSDPLKVTPVTVSIDERDLLHSVLAVSYAQEPDQIVSTSVSGFVYVTEVNVQKKTLTYIAPSQGTLPSKFLVAGSLSWLESH
;
A
#
# COMPACT_ATOMS: atom_id res chain seq x y z
N MET A 1 -3.53 21.98 20.53
CA MET A 1 -2.51 22.57 19.62
C MET A 1 -1.14 22.63 20.30
N VAL A 2 -1.06 23.15 21.53
CA VAL A 2 0.20 23.20 22.33
C VAL A 2 0.88 21.83 22.46
N SER A 3 0.11 20.76 22.70
CA SER A 3 0.64 19.40 22.81
C SER A 3 1.41 18.94 21.55
N TYR A 4 0.94 19.30 20.35
CA TYR A 4 1.59 18.89 19.10
C TYR A 4 2.90 19.65 18.85
N ILE A 5 2.93 20.92 19.23
CA ILE A 5 4.14 21.75 19.17
C ILE A 5 5.18 21.21 20.15
N ASN A 6 4.76 20.81 21.36
CA ASN A 6 5.66 20.20 22.34
C ASN A 6 6.27 18.89 21.82
N VAL A 7 5.47 18.04 21.18
CA VAL A 7 5.96 16.81 20.53
C VAL A 7 7.01 17.16 19.46
N HIS A 8 6.70 18.10 18.56
CA HIS A 8 7.65 18.54 17.53
C HIS A 8 8.97 19.07 18.13
N ALA A 9 8.90 19.89 19.17
CA ALA A 9 10.07 20.41 19.86
C ALA A 9 10.94 19.30 20.47
N ILE A 10 10.33 18.30 21.11
CA ILE A 10 11.03 17.13 21.65
C ILE A 10 11.70 16.33 20.53
N LEU A 11 11.00 16.10 19.41
CA LEU A 11 11.56 15.39 18.27
C LEU A 11 12.74 16.14 17.65
N ASN A 12 12.65 17.46 17.54
CA ASN A 12 13.76 18.29 17.08
C ASN A 12 14.98 18.23 18.00
N ALA A 13 14.77 18.29 19.32
CA ALA A 13 15.86 18.13 20.28
C ALA A 13 16.58 16.78 20.07
N ARG A 14 15.81 15.69 19.89
CA ARG A 14 16.37 14.35 19.59
C ARG A 14 17.10 14.30 18.25
N ARG A 15 16.58 14.97 17.21
CA ARG A 15 17.26 15.07 15.90
C ARG A 15 18.61 15.77 16.00
N ARG A 16 18.68 16.89 16.74
CA ARG A 16 19.94 17.63 16.96
C ARG A 16 20.97 16.81 17.74
N VAL A 17 20.54 16.10 18.78
CA VAL A 17 21.42 15.17 19.52
C VAL A 17 21.94 14.08 18.59
N ALA A 18 21.07 13.48 17.79
CA ALA A 18 21.49 12.45 16.83
C ALA A 18 22.45 13.01 15.77
N GLN A 19 22.23 14.23 15.26
CA GLN A 19 23.13 14.87 14.30
C GLN A 19 24.53 15.15 14.88
N ALA A 20 24.63 15.40 16.18
CA ALA A 20 25.90 15.67 16.86
C ALA A 20 26.72 14.39 17.14
N SER A 21 26.14 13.20 16.96
CA SER A 21 26.79 11.92 17.23
C SER A 21 26.74 11.00 16.02
N GLU A 22 27.87 10.47 15.57
CA GLU A 22 27.89 9.56 14.41
C GLU A 22 27.23 8.19 14.68
N SER A 23 27.08 7.82 15.96
CA SER A 23 26.53 6.51 16.37
C SER A 23 25.02 6.52 16.64
N THR A 24 24.37 7.69 16.74
CA THR A 24 22.96 7.77 17.13
C THR A 24 22.09 8.08 15.91
N GLN A 25 21.04 7.29 15.71
CA GLN A 25 20.07 7.54 14.66
C GLN A 25 19.02 8.56 15.08
N GLY A 26 18.42 9.24 14.10
CA GLY A 26 17.29 10.12 14.31
C GLY A 26 16.08 9.38 14.93
N PRO A 27 15.15 10.13 15.58
CA PRO A 27 14.01 9.52 16.25
C PRO A 27 13.07 8.82 15.24
N ARG A 28 12.73 7.56 15.53
CA ARG A 28 11.68 6.80 14.83
C ARG A 28 10.39 6.88 15.63
N VAL A 29 9.33 7.40 15.03
CA VAL A 29 8.07 7.68 15.71
C VAL A 29 6.94 6.97 15.00
N ILE A 30 6.15 6.20 15.74
CA ILE A 30 4.88 5.67 15.27
C ILE A 30 3.73 6.45 15.92
N ILE A 31 2.69 6.75 15.13
CA ILE A 31 1.46 7.38 15.63
C ILE A 31 0.36 6.32 15.63
N VAL A 32 -0.01 5.87 16.83
CA VAL A 32 -1.05 4.86 17.04
C VAL A 32 -2.32 5.49 17.60
N GLY A 33 -3.44 4.80 17.42
CA GLY A 33 -4.74 5.24 17.93
C GLY A 33 -5.91 4.67 17.13
N PRO A 34 -7.14 4.78 17.65
CA PRO A 34 -8.33 4.24 17.00
C PRO A 34 -8.64 4.95 15.68
N GLU A 35 -9.55 4.38 14.92
CA GLU A 35 -10.06 5.03 13.71
C GLU A 35 -10.57 6.44 14.01
N ASP A 36 -10.38 7.36 13.05
CA ASP A 36 -10.85 8.74 13.14
C ASP A 36 -10.39 9.48 14.42
N SER A 37 -9.14 9.24 14.86
CA SER A 37 -8.49 10.02 15.94
C SER A 37 -7.62 11.18 15.46
N GLY A 38 -7.46 11.35 14.14
CA GLY A 38 -6.65 12.41 13.54
C GLY A 38 -5.18 12.05 13.31
N LYS A 39 -4.82 10.75 13.36
CA LYS A 39 -3.44 10.26 13.15
C LYS A 39 -2.78 10.84 11.90
N ARG A 40 -3.48 10.76 10.76
CA ARG A 40 -2.99 11.27 9.47
C ARG A 40 -2.73 12.78 9.51
N THR A 41 -3.65 13.53 10.12
CA THR A 41 -3.53 14.99 10.28
C THR A 41 -2.33 15.35 11.15
N LEU A 42 -2.16 14.70 12.30
CA LEU A 42 -1.00 14.89 13.17
C LEU A 42 0.30 14.56 12.45
N THR A 43 0.33 13.45 11.70
CA THR A 43 1.50 13.02 10.93
C THR A 43 1.90 14.07 9.90
N LYS A 44 0.94 14.59 9.12
CA LYS A 44 1.16 15.67 8.14
C LYS A 44 1.68 16.94 8.82
N MET A 45 1.17 17.32 9.99
CA MET A 45 1.65 18.49 10.74
C MET A 45 3.12 18.33 11.16
N LEU A 46 3.47 17.21 11.80
CA LEU A 46 4.84 16.96 12.29
C LEU A 46 5.87 16.88 11.14
N ILE A 47 5.50 16.25 10.03
CA ILE A 47 6.34 16.17 8.83
C ILE A 47 6.54 17.55 8.20
N ASN A 48 5.45 18.32 8.03
CA ASN A 48 5.55 19.67 7.47
C ASN A 48 6.39 20.61 8.33
N TRP A 49 6.26 20.54 9.66
CA TRP A 49 7.11 21.32 10.55
C TRP A 49 8.57 20.87 10.51
N ALA A 50 8.84 19.57 10.39
CA ALA A 50 10.20 19.06 10.21
C ALA A 50 10.83 19.55 8.89
N ALA A 51 10.10 19.45 7.78
CA ALA A 51 10.55 19.91 6.46
C ALA A 51 10.78 21.43 6.43
N LYS A 52 9.95 22.22 7.12
CA LYS A 52 10.15 23.68 7.29
C LYS A 52 11.47 24.03 7.99
N GLU A 53 11.96 23.15 8.85
CA GLU A 53 13.25 23.29 9.53
C GLU A 53 14.40 22.58 8.79
N ALA A 54 14.19 22.24 7.51
CA ALA A 54 15.15 21.55 6.65
C ALA A 54 15.54 20.13 7.13
N TRP A 55 14.74 19.50 7.99
CA TRP A 55 14.86 18.08 8.27
C TRP A 55 14.25 17.27 7.13
N LYS A 56 14.82 16.09 6.86
CA LYS A 56 14.37 15.16 5.83
C LYS A 56 13.82 13.85 6.42
N PRO A 57 12.66 13.87 7.14
CA PRO A 57 12.11 12.65 7.72
C PRO A 57 11.60 11.70 6.62
N THR A 58 11.76 10.39 6.85
CA THR A 58 11.08 9.38 6.05
C THR A 58 9.67 9.17 6.60
N PHE A 59 8.66 9.45 5.77
CA PHE A 59 7.28 9.09 6.07
C PHE A 59 7.06 7.62 5.75
N VAL A 60 6.46 6.87 6.68
CA VAL A 60 6.05 5.48 6.48
C VAL A 60 4.55 5.37 6.69
N ASP A 61 3.84 4.94 5.65
CA ASP A 61 2.41 4.68 5.68
C ASP A 61 2.14 3.18 5.85
N LEU A 62 1.66 2.82 7.04
CA LEU A 62 1.28 1.46 7.41
C LEU A 62 -0.24 1.21 7.25
N ASP A 63 -1.01 2.21 6.78
CA ASP A 63 -2.46 2.12 6.60
C ASP A 63 -2.84 1.56 5.21
N VAL A 64 -2.87 0.23 5.14
CA VAL A 64 -3.30 -0.52 3.94
C VAL A 64 -4.78 -0.28 3.57
N SER A 65 -5.59 0.29 4.45
CA SER A 65 -7.04 0.42 4.22
C SER A 65 -7.41 1.61 3.35
N GLN A 66 -6.59 2.65 3.35
CA GLN A 66 -6.85 3.89 2.62
C GLN A 66 -5.69 4.28 1.71
N GLY A 67 -4.43 4.04 2.09
CA GLY A 67 -3.23 4.41 1.32
C GLY A 67 -3.09 5.93 1.11
N SER A 68 -2.05 6.53 1.68
CA SER A 68 -1.78 7.98 1.56
C SER A 68 -0.72 8.29 0.51
N VAL A 69 0.21 7.35 0.28
CA VAL A 69 1.29 7.49 -0.70
C VAL A 69 0.95 6.75 -1.99
N SER A 70 0.55 5.48 -1.88
CA SER A 70 0.21 4.64 -3.03
C SER A 70 -1.27 4.23 -3.02
N ILE A 71 -1.65 3.27 -3.86
CA ILE A 71 -2.99 2.70 -3.86
C ILE A 71 -3.27 1.95 -2.53
N PRO A 72 -4.55 1.78 -2.14
CA PRO A 72 -4.91 0.98 -0.99
C PRO A 72 -4.40 -0.47 -1.15
N GLY A 73 -4.14 -1.14 -0.03
CA GLY A 73 -3.52 -2.46 0.00
C GLY A 73 -1.99 -2.44 -0.04
N SER A 74 -1.39 -1.26 0.08
CA SER A 74 0.07 -1.10 0.06
C SER A 74 0.58 -0.50 1.36
N VAL A 75 1.79 -0.90 1.74
CA VAL A 75 2.62 -0.23 2.73
C VAL A 75 3.67 0.55 1.97
N ALA A 76 3.88 1.83 2.31
CA ALA A 76 4.77 2.69 1.54
C ALA A 76 5.67 3.53 2.44
N ALA A 77 6.87 3.86 1.96
CA ALA A 77 7.78 4.79 2.61
C ALA A 77 8.31 5.81 1.60
N THR A 78 8.33 7.09 1.95
CA THR A 78 8.84 8.16 1.07
C THR A 78 9.61 9.21 1.90
N PRO A 79 10.77 9.68 1.43
CA PRO A 79 11.47 10.79 2.07
C PRO A 79 10.70 12.10 1.84
N ILE A 80 10.58 12.91 2.88
CA ILE A 80 9.93 14.23 2.78
C ILE A 80 11.00 15.30 2.90
N GLU A 81 11.36 15.93 1.79
CA GLU A 81 12.38 16.98 1.75
C GLU A 81 11.78 18.39 1.84
N THR A 82 10.61 18.58 1.23
CA THR A 82 9.89 19.84 1.18
C THR A 82 8.55 19.72 1.90
N PRO A 83 7.97 20.83 2.40
CA PRO A 83 6.62 20.81 2.92
C PRO A 83 5.64 20.24 1.89
N LEU A 84 4.71 19.41 2.36
CA LEU A 84 3.69 18.76 1.54
C LEU A 84 2.81 19.80 0.84
N ASP A 85 2.54 19.56 -0.44
CA ASP A 85 1.59 20.36 -1.20
C ASP A 85 0.17 20.18 -0.63
N PRO A 86 -0.62 21.26 -0.45
CA PRO A 86 -1.98 21.15 0.07
C PRO A 86 -2.95 20.35 -0.80
N VAL A 87 -2.70 20.32 -2.12
CA VAL A 87 -3.51 19.66 -3.14
C VAL A 87 -2.93 18.29 -3.48
N GLU A 88 -1.67 18.21 -3.90
CA GLU A 88 -1.03 16.95 -4.34
C GLU A 88 -0.66 16.04 -3.17
N GLY A 89 -0.35 16.61 -2.00
CA GLY A 89 -0.06 15.84 -0.80
C GLY A 89 1.36 15.28 -0.76
N PHE A 90 1.48 13.95 -0.73
CA PHE A 90 2.76 13.26 -0.53
C PHE A 90 3.54 13.13 -1.84
N PRO A 91 4.87 13.40 -1.83
CA PRO A 91 5.68 13.29 -3.04
C PRO A 91 5.74 11.85 -3.54
N LEU A 92 5.68 11.71 -4.87
CA LEU A 92 5.65 10.43 -5.58
C LEU A 92 6.96 10.09 -6.29
N ASP A 93 8.03 10.88 -6.11
CA ASP A 93 9.27 10.76 -6.88
C ASP A 93 10.01 9.44 -6.64
N MET A 94 10.16 9.02 -5.37
CA MET A 94 10.84 7.76 -5.01
C MET A 94 10.23 7.08 -3.77
N PRO A 95 8.94 6.67 -3.80
CA PRO A 95 8.36 5.88 -2.72
C PRO A 95 8.81 4.43 -2.83
N LEU A 96 9.26 3.85 -1.71
CA LEU A 96 9.39 2.41 -1.57
C LEU A 96 8.00 1.84 -1.25
N VAL A 97 7.44 1.01 -2.13
CA VAL A 97 6.11 0.44 -1.97
C VAL A 97 6.19 -1.08 -1.86
N CYS A 98 5.58 -1.64 -0.82
CA CYS A 98 5.39 -3.07 -0.62
C CYS A 98 3.89 -3.40 -0.72
N TYR A 99 3.53 -4.38 -1.54
CA TYR A 99 2.13 -4.73 -1.75
C TYR A 99 1.67 -5.81 -0.77
N TYR A 100 0.72 -5.44 0.10
CA TYR A 100 0.07 -6.35 1.05
C TYR A 100 -1.19 -6.99 0.44
N GLY A 101 -1.83 -6.33 -0.53
CA GLY A 101 -2.93 -6.89 -1.32
C GLY A 101 -4.30 -6.87 -0.65
N HIS A 102 -4.40 -6.57 0.65
CA HIS A 102 -5.69 -6.50 1.35
C HIS A 102 -5.94 -5.14 2.00
N THR A 103 -7.21 -4.77 2.12
CA THR A 103 -7.62 -3.51 2.77
C THR A 103 -7.72 -3.62 4.29
N LYS A 104 -7.54 -4.82 4.84
CA LYS A 104 -7.60 -5.12 6.28
C LYS A 104 -6.32 -5.82 6.73
N PRO A 105 -5.58 -5.28 7.71
CA PRO A 105 -4.41 -5.95 8.28
C PRO A 105 -4.71 -7.32 8.90
N GLY A 106 -5.95 -7.53 9.36
CA GLY A 106 -6.37 -8.79 9.98
C GLY A 106 -6.50 -9.97 9.01
N THR A 107 -6.53 -9.73 7.69
CA THR A 107 -6.64 -10.80 6.69
C THR A 107 -5.41 -11.69 6.67
N ASN A 108 -4.22 -11.11 6.79
CA ASN A 108 -2.96 -11.84 6.82
C ASN A 108 -1.98 -11.16 7.78
N VAL A 109 -2.14 -11.48 9.07
CA VAL A 109 -1.36 -10.86 10.15
C VAL A 109 0.13 -11.21 10.07
N ALA A 110 0.48 -12.41 9.57
CA ALA A 110 1.87 -12.81 9.42
C ALA A 110 2.60 -11.94 8.38
N LEU A 111 1.97 -11.72 7.21
CA LEU A 111 2.47 -10.84 6.17
C LEU A 111 2.59 -9.39 6.66
N TYR A 112 1.61 -8.91 7.45
CA TYR A 112 1.66 -7.56 8.00
C TYR A 112 2.75 -7.41 9.08
N LYS A 113 2.87 -8.36 10.02
CA LYS A 113 3.81 -8.29 11.15
C LYS A 113 5.27 -8.43 10.76
N ALA A 114 5.59 -9.11 9.66
CA ALA A 114 6.95 -9.15 9.11
C ALA A 114 7.55 -7.75 8.88
N THR A 115 6.73 -6.70 8.93
CA THR A 115 7.09 -5.33 8.57
C THR A 115 7.37 -4.40 9.77
N THR A 116 7.15 -4.78 11.06
CA THR A 116 7.17 -3.79 12.18
C THR A 116 7.68 -4.27 13.56
N ASN A 117 8.38 -3.40 14.31
CA ASN A 117 8.77 -3.53 15.75
C ASN A 117 8.62 -2.15 16.47
N LEU A 118 8.06 -2.06 17.69
CA LEU A 118 7.44 -0.82 18.22
C LEU A 118 7.69 -0.44 19.69
N ASP A 119 7.59 0.87 19.98
CA ASP A 119 7.61 1.52 21.30
C ASP A 119 6.51 2.62 21.38
N VAL A 120 5.87 2.87 22.54
CA VAL A 120 4.54 3.55 22.63
C VAL A 120 4.56 4.88 23.41
N VAL A 121 3.90 5.91 22.85
CA VAL A 121 3.62 7.20 23.51
C VAL A 121 2.14 7.59 23.30
N GLU A 122 1.43 7.97 24.36
CA GLU A 122 0.00 8.30 24.33
C GLU A 122 -0.27 9.80 24.05
N LEU A 123 -1.27 10.08 23.21
CA LEU A 123 -1.73 11.43 22.87
C LEU A 123 -3.26 11.51 22.90
N GLN A 124 -3.78 12.67 23.32
CA GLN A 124 -5.22 12.95 23.31
C GLN A 124 -5.75 13.19 21.90
N LYS A 125 -7.00 12.80 21.64
CA LYS A 125 -7.67 12.99 20.34
C LYS A 125 -7.88 14.48 20.03
N SER A 126 -7.81 14.85 18.75
CA SER A 126 -8.18 16.18 18.30
C SER A 126 -9.70 16.33 18.21
N GLY A 127 -10.25 17.44 18.73
CA GLY A 127 -11.70 17.70 18.73
C GLY A 127 -12.32 17.97 17.36
N GLY A 128 -11.52 18.21 16.31
CA GLY A 128 -12.01 18.48 14.95
C GLY A 128 -12.11 17.25 14.04
N VAL A 129 -11.92 16.03 14.57
CA VAL A 129 -11.92 14.82 13.75
C VAL A 129 -13.33 14.27 13.60
N VAL A 130 -13.73 14.05 12.36
CA VAL A 130 -15.06 13.52 12.00
C VAL A 130 -14.96 12.05 11.69
N ALA A 131 -15.89 11.26 12.23
CA ALA A 131 -16.01 9.84 11.93
C ALA A 131 -16.43 9.63 10.46
N LYS A 132 -15.74 8.74 9.75
CA LYS A 132 -15.99 8.45 8.34
C LYS A 132 -16.70 7.12 8.18
N ASN A 133 -17.84 7.13 7.48
CA ASN A 133 -18.60 5.92 7.18
C ASN A 133 -17.88 5.01 6.16
N SER A 134 -18.35 3.75 6.06
CA SER A 134 -17.78 2.74 5.15
C SER A 134 -17.87 3.17 3.67
N GLU A 135 -18.97 3.80 3.26
CA GLU A 135 -19.19 4.23 1.88
C GLU A 135 -18.21 5.34 1.46
N PHE A 136 -17.98 6.32 2.33
CA PHE A 136 -16.95 7.34 2.11
C PHE A 136 -15.56 6.71 1.97
N ARG A 137 -15.24 5.70 2.78
CA ARG A 137 -13.95 4.99 2.72
C ARG A 137 -13.80 4.17 1.44
N LYS A 138 -14.88 3.57 0.92
CA LYS A 138 -14.92 2.89 -0.38
C LYS A 138 -14.69 3.90 -1.50
N LEU A 139 -15.43 5.00 -1.49
CA LEU A 139 -15.29 6.06 -2.48
C LEU A 139 -13.89 6.66 -2.48
N ALA A 140 -13.33 6.95 -1.30
CA ALA A 140 -11.97 7.45 -1.15
C ALA A 140 -10.92 6.49 -1.74
N ARG A 141 -11.08 5.17 -1.53
CA ARG A 141 -10.23 4.15 -2.17
C ARG A 141 -10.35 4.19 -3.69
N SER A 142 -11.57 4.24 -4.22
CA SER A 142 -11.80 4.32 -5.67
C SER A 142 -11.21 5.59 -6.27
N CYS A 143 -11.34 6.73 -5.60
CA CYS A 143 -10.70 7.99 -6.01
C CYS A 143 -9.18 7.86 -6.00
N ARG A 144 -8.58 7.20 -5.00
CA ARG A 144 -7.12 7.01 -4.91
C ARG A 144 -6.56 6.12 -6.02
N ILE A 145 -7.29 5.06 -6.38
CA ILE A 145 -6.91 4.20 -7.51
C ILE A 145 -7.00 4.99 -8.82
N ARG A 146 -8.06 5.79 -9.01
CA ARG A 146 -8.20 6.66 -10.18
C ARG A 146 -7.07 7.70 -10.26
N GLU A 147 -6.75 8.36 -9.15
CA GLU A 147 -5.68 9.35 -9.07
C GLU A 147 -4.31 8.75 -9.43
N TYR A 148 -4.06 7.48 -9.09
CA TYR A 148 -2.83 6.80 -9.48
C TYR A 148 -2.66 6.69 -11.01
N PHE A 149 -3.74 6.39 -11.75
CA PHE A 149 -3.68 6.21 -13.21
C PHE A 149 -3.86 7.53 -13.99
N TYR A 150 -4.70 8.43 -13.49
CA TYR A 150 -5.11 9.65 -14.21
C TYR A 150 -4.54 10.93 -13.61
N GLY A 151 -3.94 10.88 -12.42
CA GLY A 151 -3.54 12.07 -11.68
C GLY A 151 -4.72 12.73 -10.94
N PRO A 152 -4.44 13.64 -9.99
CA PRO A 152 -5.45 14.36 -9.23
C PRO A 152 -6.37 15.24 -10.09
N SER A 153 -5.85 15.80 -11.17
CA SER A 153 -6.57 16.71 -12.09
C SER A 153 -6.84 16.09 -13.47
N LYS A 154 -6.67 14.77 -13.63
CA LYS A 154 -6.77 14.04 -14.91
C LYS A 154 -5.70 14.45 -15.95
N GLU A 155 -4.53 14.84 -15.49
CA GLU A 155 -3.39 15.23 -16.32
C GLU A 155 -2.59 14.04 -16.87
N LEU A 156 -2.72 12.85 -16.27
CA LEU A 156 -2.05 11.63 -16.73
C LEU A 156 -2.96 10.85 -17.68
N SER A 157 -2.34 10.25 -18.70
CA SER A 157 -3.03 9.45 -19.71
C SER A 157 -2.50 8.01 -19.66
N PRO A 158 -3.19 7.11 -18.94
CA PRO A 158 -2.76 5.72 -18.85
C PRO A 158 -2.98 5.01 -20.19
N TYR A 159 -2.26 3.91 -20.41
CA TYR A 159 -2.27 3.20 -21.70
C TYR A 159 -2.77 1.77 -21.55
N ALA A 160 -3.61 1.33 -22.50
CA ALA A 160 -4.15 -0.03 -22.54
C ALA A 160 -3.23 -0.97 -23.33
N TYR A 161 -2.82 -2.05 -22.69
CA TYR A 161 -2.00 -3.11 -23.27
C TYR A 161 -2.79 -4.40 -23.39
N THR A 162 -2.55 -5.15 -24.47
CA THR A 162 -3.01 -6.53 -24.60
C THR A 162 -1.80 -7.44 -24.72
N CYS A 163 -1.71 -8.44 -23.84
CA CYS A 163 -0.61 -9.42 -23.82
C CYS A 163 -1.15 -10.84 -23.81
N SER A 164 -0.31 -11.83 -24.12
CA SER A 164 -0.67 -13.24 -23.98
C SER A 164 -0.51 -13.70 -22.52
N PHE A 165 -1.27 -14.72 -22.12
CA PHE A 165 -1.10 -15.36 -20.80
C PHE A 165 0.31 -15.93 -20.56
N GLY A 166 1.11 -16.14 -21.61
CA GLY A 166 2.51 -16.56 -21.48
C GLY A 166 3.48 -15.42 -21.12
N ASP A 167 3.10 -14.17 -21.38
CA ASP A 167 3.97 -13.01 -21.21
C ASP A 167 4.02 -12.54 -19.75
N VAL A 168 2.96 -12.83 -18.99
CA VAL A 168 2.80 -12.43 -17.58
C VAL A 168 2.44 -13.62 -16.71
N LYS A 169 2.92 -13.64 -15.48
CA LYS A 169 2.58 -14.64 -14.47
C LYS A 169 1.93 -13.96 -13.29
N VAL A 170 0.71 -14.37 -12.96
CA VAL A 170 -0.04 -13.82 -11.83
C VAL A 170 0.12 -14.74 -10.63
N PHE A 171 0.41 -14.15 -9.47
CA PHE A 171 0.58 -14.84 -8.19
C PHE A 171 -0.36 -14.24 -7.14
N ARG A 172 -0.74 -15.05 -6.16
CA ARG A 172 -1.48 -14.62 -4.97
C ARG A 172 -0.66 -14.98 -3.73
N ILE A 173 -0.61 -14.08 -2.76
CA ILE A 173 0.11 -14.26 -1.49
C ILE A 173 -0.89 -14.72 -0.43
N GLY A 174 -0.65 -15.89 0.14
CA GLY A 174 -1.56 -16.52 1.09
C GLY A 174 -2.80 -17.12 0.41
N GLY A 175 -3.50 -18.00 1.14
CA GLY A 175 -4.68 -18.68 0.61
C GLY A 175 -4.34 -19.82 -0.36
N GLY A 176 -3.47 -20.74 0.06
CA GLY A 176 -3.29 -22.02 -0.61
C GLY A 176 -4.58 -22.87 -0.60
N PRO A 177 -4.66 -23.96 -1.39
CA PRO A 177 -5.83 -24.83 -1.44
C PRO A 177 -6.23 -25.27 -0.04
N GLN A 178 -7.37 -24.76 0.40
CA GLN A 178 -7.94 -25.07 1.70
C GLN A 178 -8.60 -26.44 1.60
N ALA A 179 -8.06 -27.42 2.32
CA ALA A 179 -8.77 -28.68 2.49
C ALA A 179 -10.15 -28.35 3.12
N PRO A 180 -11.25 -28.84 2.53
CA PRO A 180 -12.57 -28.63 3.11
C PRO A 180 -12.58 -29.15 4.55
N ARG A 181 -13.34 -28.51 5.44
CA ARG A 181 -13.39 -28.89 6.87
C ARG A 181 -13.72 -30.38 7.10
N SER A 182 -14.38 -31.02 6.13
CA SER A 182 -14.67 -32.45 6.13
C SER A 182 -13.43 -33.36 5.97
N ALA A 183 -12.33 -32.84 5.45
CA ALA A 183 -11.06 -33.55 5.29
C ALA A 183 -10.06 -33.26 6.43
N LEU A 184 -10.45 -32.44 7.41
CA LEU A 184 -9.62 -32.05 8.56
C LEU A 184 -10.04 -32.81 9.83
N PRO A 185 -9.10 -33.26 10.68
CA PRO A 185 -9.42 -33.81 11.99
C PRO A 185 -10.28 -32.85 12.83
N ILE A 186 -11.23 -33.40 13.59
CA ILE A 186 -12.05 -32.65 14.54
C ILE A 186 -11.14 -31.82 15.47
N GLY A 187 -11.32 -30.50 15.47
CA GLY A 187 -10.55 -29.55 16.28
C GLY A 187 -9.36 -28.89 15.58
N SER A 188 -9.08 -29.22 14.31
CA SER A 188 -8.05 -28.54 13.53
C SER A 188 -8.62 -27.43 12.65
N ASP A 189 -8.04 -26.23 12.75
CA ASP A 189 -8.29 -25.14 11.81
C ASP A 189 -7.49 -25.37 10.52
N PRO A 190 -8.01 -24.96 9.35
CA PRO A 190 -7.27 -25.01 8.10
C PRO A 190 -6.05 -24.08 8.17
N VAL A 191 -4.89 -24.64 8.48
CA VAL A 191 -3.61 -23.91 8.44
C VAL A 191 -3.12 -23.90 7.01
N SER A 192 -3.53 -22.88 6.25
CA SER A 192 -2.80 -22.50 5.05
C SER A 192 -1.58 -21.68 5.46
N ASP A 193 -0.42 -21.94 4.86
CA ASP A 193 0.75 -21.09 5.06
C ASP A 193 0.42 -19.66 4.54
N PRO A 194 0.37 -18.65 5.43
CA PRO A 194 -0.03 -17.31 5.07
C PRO A 194 0.99 -16.58 4.19
N LEU A 195 2.25 -17.03 4.14
CA LEU A 195 3.29 -16.43 3.31
C LEU A 195 3.52 -17.20 2.00
N LYS A 196 2.78 -18.28 1.77
CA LYS A 196 2.92 -19.08 0.56
C LYS A 196 2.46 -18.31 -0.66
N VAL A 197 3.31 -18.29 -1.69
CA VAL A 197 3.01 -17.72 -3.00
C VAL A 197 2.41 -18.81 -3.88
N THR A 198 1.22 -18.59 -4.42
CA THR A 198 0.54 -19.54 -5.32
C THR A 198 0.31 -18.92 -6.69
N PRO A 199 0.69 -19.58 -7.79
CA PRO A 199 0.39 -19.10 -9.13
C PRO A 199 -1.12 -19.16 -9.39
N VAL A 200 -1.68 -18.08 -9.92
CA VAL A 200 -3.09 -17.97 -10.33
C VAL A 200 -3.18 -18.37 -11.79
N THR A 201 -4.00 -19.37 -12.09
CA THR A 201 -4.16 -19.82 -13.47
C THR A 201 -5.28 -19.02 -14.12
N VAL A 202 -4.91 -18.09 -15.00
CA VAL A 202 -5.83 -17.12 -15.63
C VAL A 202 -7.04 -17.77 -16.31
N SER A 203 -6.92 -19.00 -16.79
CA SER A 203 -8.04 -19.73 -17.43
C SER A 203 -9.09 -20.26 -16.46
N ILE A 204 -8.77 -20.40 -15.16
CA ILE A 204 -9.68 -20.93 -14.13
C ILE A 204 -10.29 -19.76 -13.34
N ASP A 205 -9.50 -18.71 -13.12
CA ASP A 205 -9.82 -17.60 -12.22
C ASP A 205 -10.22 -16.32 -12.99
N GLU A 206 -10.86 -16.44 -14.15
CA GLU A 206 -11.20 -15.31 -15.03
C GLU A 206 -11.99 -14.21 -14.30
N ARG A 207 -13.02 -14.61 -13.55
CA ARG A 207 -13.88 -13.68 -12.79
C ARG A 207 -13.15 -12.99 -11.63
N ASP A 208 -12.11 -13.62 -11.11
CA ASP A 208 -11.31 -13.06 -10.02
C ASP A 208 -10.34 -11.99 -10.50
N LEU A 209 -9.90 -12.09 -11.76
CA LEU A 209 -8.92 -11.17 -12.35
C LEU A 209 -9.59 -9.99 -13.06
N LEU A 210 -10.80 -10.17 -13.58
CA LEU A 210 -11.54 -9.07 -14.19
C LEU A 210 -11.78 -7.94 -13.16
N HIS A 211 -11.48 -6.71 -13.56
CA HIS A 211 -11.57 -5.51 -12.71
C HIS A 211 -10.66 -5.52 -11.46
N SER A 212 -9.65 -6.40 -11.43
CA SER A 212 -8.67 -6.44 -10.35
C SER A 212 -7.51 -5.48 -10.61
N VAL A 213 -6.95 -4.95 -9.52
CA VAL A 213 -5.70 -4.19 -9.55
C VAL A 213 -4.55 -5.11 -9.14
N LEU A 214 -3.60 -5.32 -10.06
CA LEU A 214 -2.44 -6.19 -9.87
C LEU A 214 -1.19 -5.36 -9.61
N ALA A 215 -0.35 -5.81 -8.69
CA ALA A 215 0.93 -5.16 -8.42
C ALA A 215 2.06 -5.79 -9.24
N VAL A 216 2.91 -4.97 -9.85
CA VAL A 216 4.07 -5.43 -10.62
C VAL A 216 5.26 -5.58 -9.67
N SER A 217 5.69 -6.80 -9.36
CA SER A 217 6.78 -7.05 -8.39
C SER A 217 8.15 -6.96 -9.06
N TYR A 218 9.16 -6.39 -8.38
CA TYR A 218 10.56 -6.44 -8.83
C TYR A 218 11.24 -7.81 -8.63
N ALA A 219 10.55 -8.79 -8.06
CA ALA A 219 11.10 -10.10 -7.79
C ALA A 219 11.55 -10.81 -9.09
N GLN A 220 12.70 -11.47 -9.02
CA GLN A 220 13.22 -12.31 -10.12
C GLN A 220 12.78 -13.76 -9.97
N GLU A 221 12.46 -14.18 -8.74
CA GLU A 221 11.96 -15.52 -8.40
C GLU A 221 10.65 -15.46 -7.61
N PRO A 222 9.76 -16.47 -7.71
CA PRO A 222 8.48 -16.48 -7.01
C PRO A 222 8.58 -16.34 -5.49
N ASP A 223 9.62 -16.93 -4.88
CA ASP A 223 9.79 -16.93 -3.41
C ASP A 223 10.15 -15.54 -2.87
N GLN A 224 10.74 -14.69 -3.72
CA GLN A 224 11.13 -13.32 -3.37
C GLN A 224 9.95 -12.34 -3.40
N ILE A 225 8.79 -12.74 -3.93
CA ILE A 225 7.63 -11.85 -4.12
C ILE A 225 7.16 -11.24 -2.78
N VAL A 226 7.26 -12.00 -1.68
CA VAL A 226 6.82 -11.57 -0.36
C VAL A 226 7.73 -10.48 0.23
N SER A 227 9.03 -10.53 -0.07
CA SER A 227 10.04 -9.63 0.50
C SER A 227 10.41 -8.46 -0.42
N THR A 228 9.94 -8.46 -1.67
CA THR A 228 10.36 -7.49 -2.69
C THR A 228 9.33 -6.38 -2.87
N SER A 229 9.81 -5.16 -3.13
CA SER A 229 8.97 -4.03 -3.45
C SER A 229 8.30 -4.18 -4.83
N VAL A 230 7.30 -3.33 -5.07
CA VAL A 230 6.57 -3.29 -6.32
C VAL A 230 6.94 -2.04 -7.12
N SER A 231 7.02 -2.20 -8.44
CA SER A 231 7.29 -1.10 -9.38
C SER A 231 6.09 -0.21 -9.58
N GLY A 232 4.88 -0.76 -9.42
CA GLY A 232 3.65 -0.06 -9.73
C GLY A 232 2.47 -1.03 -9.84
N PHE A 233 1.37 -0.53 -10.37
CA PHE A 233 0.11 -1.24 -10.45
C PHE A 233 -0.48 -1.19 -11.85
N VAL A 234 -1.15 -2.26 -12.23
CA VAL A 234 -1.91 -2.37 -13.47
C VAL A 234 -3.34 -2.75 -13.16
N TYR A 235 -4.27 -2.28 -13.98
CA TYR A 235 -5.69 -2.55 -13.82
C TYR A 235 -6.19 -3.44 -14.96
N VAL A 236 -6.75 -4.60 -14.64
CA VAL A 236 -7.25 -5.54 -15.64
C VAL A 236 -8.64 -5.12 -16.12
N THR A 237 -8.74 -4.77 -17.40
CA THR A 237 -10.01 -4.37 -18.03
C THR A 237 -10.74 -5.55 -18.65
N GLU A 238 -10.01 -6.47 -19.29
CA GLU A 238 -10.58 -7.60 -19.99
C GLU A 238 -9.70 -8.84 -19.87
N VAL A 239 -10.33 -9.99 -19.75
CA VAL A 239 -9.68 -11.31 -19.78
C VAL A 239 -10.36 -12.10 -20.91
N ASN A 240 -9.58 -12.58 -21.89
CA ASN A 240 -10.12 -13.37 -22.99
C ASN A 240 -9.51 -14.78 -22.96
N VAL A 241 -10.25 -15.74 -22.43
CA VAL A 241 -9.80 -17.13 -22.27
C VAL A 241 -9.64 -17.84 -23.61
N GLN A 242 -10.49 -17.53 -24.60
CA GLN A 242 -10.44 -18.16 -25.92
C GLN A 242 -9.19 -17.74 -26.70
N LYS A 243 -8.88 -16.44 -26.70
CA LYS A 243 -7.69 -15.89 -27.36
C LYS A 243 -6.42 -16.03 -26.51
N LYS A 244 -6.55 -16.44 -25.23
CA LYS A 244 -5.48 -16.47 -24.23
C LYS A 244 -4.78 -15.11 -24.10
N THR A 245 -5.57 -14.04 -24.10
CA THR A 245 -5.09 -12.66 -24.01
C THR A 245 -5.65 -11.94 -22.78
N LEU A 246 -4.82 -11.11 -22.17
CA LEU A 246 -5.16 -10.25 -21.03
C LEU A 246 -5.00 -8.80 -21.46
N THR A 247 -6.05 -8.00 -21.29
CA THR A 247 -6.01 -6.54 -21.50
C THR A 247 -5.94 -5.84 -20.16
N TYR A 248 -4.98 -4.94 -20.00
CA TYR A 248 -4.78 -4.16 -18.78
C TYR A 248 -4.37 -2.73 -19.08
N ILE A 249 -4.67 -1.82 -18.15
CA ILE A 249 -4.25 -0.44 -18.16
C ILE A 249 -2.99 -0.30 -17.29
N ALA A 250 -1.97 0.37 -17.83
CA ALA A 250 -0.74 0.73 -17.13
C ALA A 250 -0.60 2.27 -17.04
N PRO A 251 0.06 2.79 -15.99
CA PRO A 251 0.18 4.23 -15.77
C PRO A 251 1.08 4.93 -16.80
N SER A 252 2.01 4.21 -17.41
CA SER A 252 2.97 4.75 -18.37
C SER A 252 3.06 3.87 -19.62
N GLN A 253 3.44 4.49 -20.74
CA GLN A 253 3.75 3.73 -21.94
C GLN A 253 5.10 3.02 -21.80
N GLY A 254 5.17 1.75 -22.23
CA GLY A 254 6.39 0.96 -22.22
C GLY A 254 6.10 -0.53 -22.00
N THR A 255 7.17 -1.30 -21.84
CA THR A 255 7.09 -2.68 -21.38
C THR A 255 7.00 -2.72 -19.85
N LEU A 256 6.30 -3.72 -19.31
CA LEU A 256 6.26 -3.90 -17.86
C LEU A 256 7.67 -4.17 -17.32
N PRO A 257 8.07 -3.51 -16.21
CA PRO A 257 9.37 -3.73 -15.57
C PRO A 257 9.61 -5.18 -15.13
N SER A 258 8.54 -5.94 -14.88
CA SER A 258 8.59 -7.34 -14.53
C SER A 258 7.38 -8.09 -15.08
N LYS A 259 7.56 -9.40 -15.27
CA LYS A 259 6.51 -10.32 -15.70
C LYS A 259 5.69 -10.86 -14.52
N PHE A 260 6.13 -10.64 -13.28
CA PHE A 260 5.46 -11.14 -12.08
C PHE A 260 4.45 -10.12 -11.56
N LEU A 261 3.19 -10.50 -11.64
CA LEU A 261 2.06 -9.74 -11.16
C LEU A 261 1.52 -10.38 -9.89
N VAL A 262 1.15 -9.57 -8.91
CA VAL A 262 0.59 -10.02 -7.63
C VAL A 262 -0.85 -9.56 -7.53
N ALA A 263 -1.76 -10.52 -7.41
CA ALA A 263 -3.19 -10.29 -7.23
C ALA A 263 -3.54 -10.21 -5.74
N GLY A 264 -4.12 -9.08 -5.34
CA GLY A 264 -4.74 -8.90 -4.02
C GLY A 264 -6.26 -9.08 -4.06
N SER A 265 -6.93 -8.60 -3.02
CA SER A 265 -8.40 -8.54 -2.92
C SER A 265 -8.97 -7.18 -3.36
N LEU A 266 -8.21 -6.40 -4.13
CA LEU A 266 -8.60 -5.08 -4.60
C LEU A 266 -9.25 -5.17 -5.98
N SER A 267 -10.55 -4.91 -6.01
CA SER A 267 -11.34 -4.71 -7.22
C SER A 267 -11.68 -3.23 -7.38
N TRP A 268 -11.59 -2.71 -8.59
CA TRP A 268 -11.96 -1.35 -8.93
C TRP A 268 -12.76 -1.36 -10.23
N LEU A 269 -13.90 -0.68 -10.25
CA LEU A 269 -14.64 -0.46 -11.48
C LEU A 269 -14.45 0.99 -11.87
N GLU A 270 -13.97 1.20 -13.10
CA GLU A 270 -13.87 2.53 -13.66
C GLU A 270 -15.28 3.09 -13.89
N SER A 271 -15.69 4.03 -13.04
CA SER A 271 -16.91 4.79 -13.24
C SER A 271 -16.62 6.00 -14.15
N HIS A 272 -17.33 6.10 -15.28
CA HIS A 272 -17.28 7.23 -16.20
C HIS A 272 -17.56 8.57 -15.52
#